data_AF-A0AAD5PT42-F1
#
_entry.id   AF-A0AAD5PT42-F1
#
_cell.length_a   1.000
_cell.length_b   1.000
_cell.length_c   1.000
_cell.angle_alpha   90.00
_cell.angle_beta   90.00
_cell.angle_gamma   90.00
#
_symmetry.space_group_name_H-M   'P 1'
#
loop_
_entity.id
_entity.type
_entity.pdbx_description
1 polymer ?
#
loop_
_entity_poly.entity_id
_entity_poly.type
_entity_poly.pdbx_seq_one_letter_code
_entity_poly.pdbx_strand_id
1 'polypeptide(L)'
;MPSWLSERDYFFVEDGLLCKHYEPTSAKRRNFEQCQVVVPLSLRKQLLQEYHDSPLSGHMATRRTFLRLRDKYYWPTMLRDVKEYCTSCEPCALGRRVHRAKAYLNPLDLATRPFEV
;
A
#
# COMPACT_ATOMS: atom_id res chain seq x y z
N MET A 1 23.76 -20.25 20.42
CA MET A 1 22.90 -21.15 19.62
C MET A 1 22.11 -20.27 18.66
N PRO A 2 22.30 -20.36 17.34
CA PRO A 2 21.74 -19.35 16.45
C PRO A 2 20.23 -19.57 16.24
N SER A 3 19.45 -18.48 16.30
CA SER A 3 17.99 -18.45 16.55
C SER A 3 17.08 -18.88 15.39
N TRP A 4 17.60 -19.61 14.39
CA TRP A 4 16.84 -19.99 13.19
C TRP A 4 15.79 -21.07 13.44
N LEU A 5 15.84 -21.78 14.57
CA LEU A 5 14.80 -22.76 14.95
C LEU A 5 13.47 -22.09 15.32
N SER A 6 13.46 -20.77 15.57
CA SER A 6 12.26 -20.02 15.97
C SER A 6 11.33 -19.68 14.80
N GLU A 7 11.78 -19.75 13.54
CA GLU A 7 10.96 -19.34 12.38
C GLU A 7 9.92 -20.39 11.96
N ARG A 8 10.11 -21.66 12.33
CA ARG A 8 9.18 -22.75 11.97
C ARG A 8 7.86 -22.66 12.72
N ASP A 9 7.85 -22.09 13.92
CA ASP A 9 6.64 -21.94 14.74
C ASP A 9 5.73 -20.81 14.22
N TYR A 10 6.13 -20.09 13.17
CA TYR A 10 5.32 -19.03 12.56
C TYR A 10 4.50 -19.50 11.36
N PHE A 11 4.79 -20.66 10.77
CA PHE A 11 4.14 -21.14 9.56
C PHE A 11 3.55 -22.52 9.77
N PHE A 12 2.36 -22.74 9.21
CA PHE A 12 1.65 -24.01 9.29
C PHE A 12 0.86 -24.27 8.01
N VAL A 13 0.36 -25.50 7.85
CA VAL A 13 -0.48 -25.86 6.71
C VAL A 13 -1.90 -26.11 7.20
N GLU A 14 -2.86 -25.45 6.57
CA GLU A 14 -4.30 -25.56 6.85
C GLU A 14 -5.04 -25.70 5.53
N ASP A 15 -5.88 -26.74 5.39
CA ASP A 15 -6.62 -27.06 4.15
C ASP A 15 -5.77 -27.09 2.86
N GLY A 16 -4.51 -27.54 2.99
CA GLY A 16 -3.56 -27.61 1.87
C GLY A 16 -2.93 -26.26 1.49
N LEU A 17 -3.19 -25.19 2.24
CA LEU A 17 -2.58 -23.87 2.07
C LEU A 17 -1.48 -23.65 3.11
N LEU A 18 -0.36 -23.06 2.70
CA LEU A 18 0.66 -22.57 3.62
C LEU A 18 0.18 -21.26 4.24
N CYS A 19 0.13 -21.21 5.57
CA CYS A 19 -0.33 -20.08 6.36
C CYS A 19 0.75 -19.60 7.31
N LYS A 20 0.68 -18.31 7.70
CA LYS A 20 1.52 -17.68 8.71
C LYS A 20 0.67 -17.23 9.89
N HIS A 21 1.11 -17.48 11.13
CA HIS A 21 0.50 -16.89 12.31
C HIS A 21 0.55 -15.36 12.23
N TYR A 22 -0.62 -14.72 12.38
CA TYR A 22 -0.77 -13.27 12.38
C TYR A 22 -1.10 -12.76 13.76
N GLU A 23 -0.24 -11.88 14.26
CA GLU A 23 -0.51 -11.12 15.47
C GLU A 23 -1.16 -9.78 15.09
N PRO A 24 -2.46 -9.60 15.35
CA PRO A 24 -3.11 -8.35 15.00
C PRO A 24 -2.54 -7.19 15.82
N THR A 25 -2.24 -6.08 15.14
CA THR A 25 -1.71 -4.86 15.78
C THR A 25 -2.73 -4.17 16.71
N SER A 26 -4.00 -4.59 16.70
CA SER A 26 -5.07 -3.97 17.50
C SER A 26 -5.69 -4.98 18.47
N ALA A 27 -5.80 -4.57 19.74
CA ALA A 27 -6.44 -5.35 20.79
C ALA A 27 -7.89 -5.78 20.46
N LYS A 28 -8.63 -4.97 19.69
CA LYS A 28 -10.00 -5.29 19.25
C LYS A 28 -10.08 -6.51 18.32
N ARG A 29 -8.96 -6.92 17.70
CA ARG A 29 -8.90 -8.06 16.77
C ARG A 29 -8.25 -9.30 17.39
N ARG A 30 -7.82 -9.26 18.66
CA ARG A 30 -7.12 -10.36 19.33
C ARG A 30 -7.99 -11.60 19.58
N ASN A 31 -9.32 -11.47 19.51
CA ASN A 31 -10.24 -12.58 19.79
C ASN A 31 -10.46 -13.53 18.59
N PHE A 32 -9.79 -13.30 17.46
CA PHE A 32 -9.81 -14.22 16.33
C PHE A 32 -8.39 -14.73 16.12
N GLU A 33 -8.19 -16.05 16.21
CA GLU A 33 -7.02 -16.69 15.61
C GLU A 33 -7.03 -16.32 14.13
N GLN A 34 -6.17 -15.37 13.75
CA GLN A 34 -6.01 -14.97 12.37
C GLN A 34 -4.71 -15.56 11.85
N CYS A 35 -4.82 -16.20 10.69
CA CYS A 35 -3.71 -16.64 9.89
C CYS A 35 -3.67 -15.82 8.60
N GLN A 36 -2.48 -15.72 8.01
CA GLN A 36 -2.26 -15.12 6.71
C GLN A 36 -1.90 -16.21 5.71
N VAL A 37 -2.64 -16.33 4.60
CA VAL A 37 -2.29 -17.26 3.53
C VAL A 37 -1.03 -16.77 2.83
N VAL A 38 -0.05 -17.65 2.67
CA VAL A 38 1.21 -17.35 1.99
C VAL A 38 0.98 -17.37 0.48
N VAL A 39 1.30 -16.26 -0.18
CA VAL A 39 0.98 -16.06 -1.59
C VAL A 39 2.18 -16.40 -2.50
N PRO A 40 2.03 -17.35 -3.44
CA PRO A 40 3.06 -17.65 -4.43
C PRO A 40 3.24 -16.49 -5.42
N LEU A 41 4.45 -16.36 -5.98
CA LEU A 41 4.82 -15.26 -6.89
C LEU A 41 3.81 -15.04 -8.02
N SER A 42 3.28 -16.12 -8.60
CA SER A 42 2.33 -16.09 -9.71
C SER A 42 1.01 -15.38 -9.38
N LEU A 43 0.57 -15.39 -8.13
CA LEU A 43 -0.73 -14.83 -7.71
C LEU A 43 -0.64 -13.40 -7.15
N ARG A 44 0.57 -12.93 -6.82
CA ARG A 44 0.76 -11.61 -6.19
C ARG A 44 0.24 -10.47 -7.05
N LYS A 45 0.51 -10.50 -8.35
CA LYS A 45 0.06 -9.45 -9.29
C LYS A 45 -1.46 -9.38 -9.37
N GLN A 46 -2.14 -10.53 -9.42
CA GLN A 46 -3.59 -10.61 -9.47
C GLN A 46 -4.21 -10.03 -8.19
N LEU A 47 -3.69 -10.39 -7.01
CA LEU A 47 -4.16 -9.81 -5.75
C LEU A 47 -3.95 -8.29 -5.67
N LEU A 48 -2.81 -7.79 -6.17
CA LEU A 48 -2.54 -6.35 -6.23
C LEU A 48 -3.57 -5.63 -7.12
N GLN A 49 -3.87 -6.19 -8.30
CA GLN A 49 -4.91 -5.68 -9.21
C GLN A 49 -6.29 -5.66 -8.53
N GLU A 50 -6.72 -6.77 -7.96
CA GLU A 50 -8.05 -6.86 -7.31
C GLU A 50 -8.23 -5.84 -6.17
N TYR A 51 -7.19 -5.64 -5.35
CA TYR A 51 -7.26 -4.77 -4.18
C TYR A 51 -7.02 -3.29 -4.49
N HIS A 52 -6.33 -2.97 -5.59
CA HIS A 52 -5.99 -1.60 -5.97
C HIS A 52 -6.85 -1.03 -7.10
N ASP A 53 -7.24 -1.85 -8.07
CA ASP A 53 -7.94 -1.41 -9.29
C ASP A 53 -9.47 -1.53 -9.16
N SER A 54 -9.96 -2.15 -8.08
CA SER A 54 -11.40 -2.23 -7.82
C SER A 54 -12.04 -0.84 -7.82
N PRO A 55 -13.16 -0.60 -8.55
CA PRO A 55 -13.82 0.71 -8.57
C PRO A 55 -14.19 1.22 -7.17
N LEU A 56 -14.48 0.31 -6.24
CA LEU A 56 -14.81 0.58 -4.84
C LEU A 56 -13.59 0.87 -3.97
N SER A 57 -12.39 0.57 -4.45
CA SER A 57 -11.15 0.90 -3.76
C SER A 57 -10.79 2.38 -3.95
N GLY A 58 -11.23 3.05 -5.03
CA GLY A 58 -10.93 4.47 -5.22
C GLY A 58 -9.44 4.77 -5.30
N HIS A 59 -8.65 3.84 -5.87
CA HIS A 59 -7.21 4.01 -6.06
C HIS A 59 -6.47 4.40 -4.77
N MET A 60 -6.69 3.62 -3.72
CA MET A 60 -6.23 3.93 -2.37
C MET A 60 -4.71 4.16 -2.28
N ALA A 61 -4.31 5.06 -1.39
CA ALA A 61 -2.92 5.21 -1.00
C ALA A 61 -2.31 3.87 -0.56
N THR A 62 -1.07 3.60 -0.95
CA THR A 62 -0.28 2.38 -0.70
C THR A 62 -0.52 1.74 0.67
N ARG A 63 -0.57 2.56 1.73
CA ARG A 63 -0.79 2.09 3.10
C ARG A 63 -2.11 1.34 3.27
N ARG A 64 -3.19 1.81 2.66
CA ARG A 64 -4.53 1.23 2.82
C ARG A 64 -4.67 -0.07 2.04
N THR A 65 -4.10 -0.14 0.84
CA THR A 65 -3.99 -1.39 0.05
C THR A 65 -3.19 -2.43 0.84
N PHE A 66 -2.03 -2.05 1.36
CA PHE A 66 -1.19 -2.93 2.18
C PHE A 66 -1.94 -3.45 3.42
N LEU A 67 -2.59 -2.59 4.19
CA LEU A 67 -3.30 -3.00 5.41
C LEU A 67 -4.44 -3.99 5.11
N ARG A 68 -5.17 -3.81 4.01
CA ARG A 68 -6.23 -4.74 3.59
C ARG A 68 -5.70 -6.10 3.18
N LEU A 69 -4.60 -6.13 2.42
CA LEU A 69 -3.97 -7.38 2.01
C LEU A 69 -3.36 -8.09 3.22
N ARG A 70 -2.67 -7.34 4.10
CA ARG A 70 -2.00 -7.88 5.29
C ARG A 70 -2.96 -8.56 6.26
N ASP A 71 -4.23 -8.20 6.27
CA ASP A 71 -5.19 -8.89 7.14
C ASP A 71 -5.48 -10.34 6.72
N LYS A 72 -5.17 -10.74 5.48
CA LYS A 72 -5.48 -12.07 4.93
C LYS A 72 -4.30 -12.80 4.31
N TYR A 73 -3.30 -12.07 3.85
CA TYR A 73 -2.22 -12.59 3.02
C TYR A 73 -0.86 -12.21 3.56
N TYR A 74 0.12 -13.03 3.21
CA TYR A 74 1.52 -12.80 3.51
C TYR A 74 2.40 -13.18 2.32
N TRP A 75 3.43 -12.39 2.07
CA TRP A 75 4.60 -12.82 1.34
C TRP A 75 5.83 -11.98 1.75
N PRO A 76 7.05 -12.51 1.58
CA PRO A 76 8.26 -11.70 1.74
C PRO A 76 8.20 -10.49 0.81
N THR A 77 8.57 -9.31 1.31
CA THR A 77 8.59 -8.03 0.56
C THR A 77 7.24 -7.41 0.19
N MET A 78 6.14 -7.93 0.75
CA MET A 78 4.77 -7.43 0.50
C MET A 78 4.58 -5.92 0.53
N LEU A 79 5.14 -5.22 1.52
CA LEU A 79 5.03 -3.75 1.57
C LEU A 79 5.73 -3.06 0.41
N ARG A 80 6.90 -3.57 0.00
CA ARG A 80 7.66 -3.05 -1.14
C ARG A 80 6.87 -3.27 -2.43
N ASP A 81 6.41 -4.50 -2.65
CA ASP A 81 5.68 -4.87 -3.86
C ASP A 81 4.38 -4.05 -4.01
N VAL A 82 3.63 -3.85 -2.90
CA VAL A 82 2.44 -2.98 -2.89
C VAL A 82 2.79 -1.52 -3.20
N LYS A 83 3.91 -1.02 -2.65
CA LYS A 83 4.37 0.35 -2.93
C LYS A 83 4.69 0.51 -4.42
N GLU A 84 5.49 -0.37 -4.98
CA GLU A 84 5.89 -0.35 -6.39
C GLU A 84 4.66 -0.39 -7.32
N TYR A 85 3.70 -1.28 -7.03
CA TYR A 85 2.44 -1.38 -7.77
C TYR A 85 1.63 -0.07 -7.72
N CYS A 86 1.36 0.47 -6.52
CA CYS A 86 0.60 1.70 -6.39
C CYS A 86 1.33 2.93 -6.98
N THR A 87 2.67 2.95 -6.97
CA THR A 87 3.43 4.05 -7.58
C THR A 87 3.39 4.02 -9.10
N SER A 88 3.35 2.82 -9.70
CA SER A 88 3.30 2.62 -11.15
C SER A 88 1.89 2.76 -11.76
N CYS A 89 0.85 2.85 -10.94
CA CYS A 89 -0.51 3.10 -11.40
C CYS A 89 -0.66 4.50 -12.03
N GLU A 90 -0.94 4.55 -13.33
CA GLU A 90 -1.14 5.79 -14.09
C GLU A 90 -2.36 6.62 -13.62
N PRO A 91 -3.56 6.04 -13.42
CA PRO A 91 -4.70 6.76 -12.83
C PRO A 91 -4.38 7.41 -11.48
N CYS A 92 -3.64 6.70 -10.61
CA CYS A 92 -3.15 7.27 -9.35
C CYS A 92 -2.18 8.43 -9.59
N ALA A 93 -1.29 8.30 -10.57
CA ALA A 93 -0.31 9.33 -10.91
C ALA A 93 -0.98 10.63 -11.36
N LEU A 94 -2.01 10.54 -12.19
CA LEU A 94 -2.79 11.69 -12.67
C LEU A 94 -3.60 12.34 -11.53
N GLY A 95 -4.16 11.54 -10.62
CA GLY A 95 -4.91 12.03 -9.47
C GLY A 95 -4.06 12.59 -8.32
N ARG A 96 -2.74 12.34 -8.31
CA ARG A 96 -1.84 12.86 -7.27
C ARG A 96 -1.75 14.38 -7.39
N ARG A 97 -2.29 15.11 -6.40
CA ARG A 97 -2.01 16.54 -6.23
C ARG A 97 -0.54 16.71 -5.89
N VAL A 98 0.26 17.06 -6.89
CA VAL A 98 1.61 17.55 -6.64
C VAL A 98 1.45 18.93 -6.03
N HIS A 99 1.76 19.06 -4.73
CA HIS A 99 1.98 20.37 -4.12
C HIS A 99 3.25 20.96 -4.74
N ARG A 100 3.11 21.49 -5.96
CA ARG A 100 4.14 22.35 -6.52
C ARG A 100 4.25 23.53 -5.56
N ALA A 101 5.46 23.85 -5.13
CA ALA A 101 5.71 25.13 -4.51
C ALA A 101 5.06 26.18 -5.42
N LYS A 102 4.10 26.93 -4.88
CA LYS A 102 3.49 28.02 -5.64
C LYS A 102 4.64 28.91 -6.09
N ALA A 103 4.72 29.16 -7.40
CA ALA A 103 5.69 30.12 -7.90
C ALA A 103 5.53 31.43 -7.11
N TYR A 104 6.65 32.08 -6.81
CA TYR A 104 6.59 33.42 -6.24
C TYR A 104 5.74 34.29 -7.16
N LEU A 105 4.82 35.06 -6.56
CA LEU A 105 4.07 36.06 -7.29
C LEU A 105 5.08 37.13 -7.71
N ASN A 106 5.34 37.24 -9.01
CA ASN A 106 6.06 38.38 -9.53
C ASN A 106 5.15 39.60 -9.32
N PRO A 107 5.63 40.67 -8.66
CA PRO A 107 4.88 41.91 -8.59
C PRO A 107 4.66 42.42 -10.01
N LEU A 108 3.42 42.82 -10.31
CA LEU A 108 3.12 43.50 -11.55
C LEU A 108 3.83 44.84 -11.54
N ASP A 109 4.43 45.22 -12.67
CA ASP A 109 4.95 46.57 -12.84
C ASP A 109 3.80 47.56 -12.66
N LEU A 110 3.88 48.33 -11.57
CA LEU A 110 2.87 49.33 -11.28
C LEU A 110 3.05 50.46 -12.30
N ALA A 111 1.99 50.73 -13.07
CA ALA A 111 1.94 51.91 -13.93
C ALA A 111 2.28 53.15 -13.09
N THR A 112 3.30 53.88 -13.51
CA THR A 112 3.77 55.06 -12.77
C THR A 112 2.99 56.32 -13.17
N ARG A 113 2.19 56.25 -14.24
CA ARG A 113 1.44 57.37 -14.81
C ARG A 113 0.08 56.94 -15.38
N PRO A 114 -0.89 57.86 -15.49
CA PRO A 114 -2.17 57.57 -16.15
C PRO A 114 -1.96 57.10 -17.59
N PHE A 115 -2.66 56.02 -17.97
CA PHE A 115 -2.69 55.44 -19.33
C PHE A 115 -1.41 54.70 -19.80
N GLU A 116 -0.51 54.35 -18.89
CA GLU A 116 0.62 53.44 -19.17
C GLU A 116 0.12 51.97 -19.19
N VAL A 117 0.41 51.23 -20.26
CA VAL A 117 0.04 49.81 -20.48
C VAL A 117 1.26 48.93 -20.38
#